data_AF-A0AAJ0PH52-F1
#
_entry.id   AF-A0AAJ0PH52-F1
#
_cell.length_a   1.000
_cell.length_b   1.000
_cell.length_c   1.000
_cell.angle_alpha   90.00
_cell.angle_beta   90.00
_cell.angle_gamma   90.00
#
_symmetry.space_group_name_H-M   'P 1'
#
loop_
_entity.id
_entity.type
_entity.pdbx_description
1 polymer ?
#
loop_
_entity_poly.entity_id
_entity_poly.type
_entity_poly.pdbx_seq_one_letter_code
_entity_poly.pdbx_strand_id
1 'polypeptide(L)'
;MPLTDIQVRNARASAAPYKLTDGNGIFLLVKPNSAKYWRLSYRFLGKQKTLALGVYPAVTLATARKKRDDAREQIAAGIDPGEAKKDARRAAEIAAANSFEAVARERLPRALSCRPSLQAADS
;
A
#
# COMPACT_ATOMS: atom_id res chain seq x y z
N MET A 1 -14.60 -8.13 22.85
CA MET A 1 -13.41 -7.91 23.69
C MET A 1 -12.32 -7.28 22.83
N PRO A 2 -11.60 -6.28 23.32
CA PRO A 2 -10.45 -5.71 22.62
C PRO A 2 -9.29 -6.71 22.57
N LEU A 3 -8.54 -6.70 21.48
CA LEU A 3 -7.31 -7.46 21.34
C LEU A 3 -6.17 -6.77 22.10
N THR A 4 -5.27 -7.60 22.61
CA THR A 4 -3.99 -7.17 23.18
C THR A 4 -2.84 -7.49 22.23
N ASP A 5 -1.73 -6.76 22.32
CA ASP A 5 -0.55 -7.02 21.48
C ASP A 5 0.00 -8.44 21.69
N ILE A 6 -0.10 -8.95 22.93
CA ILE A 6 0.29 -10.32 23.29
C ILE A 6 -0.54 -11.35 22.53
N GLN A 7 -1.88 -11.18 22.48
CA GLN A 7 -2.76 -12.06 21.72
C GLN A 7 -2.46 -12.03 20.22
N VAL A 8 -2.18 -10.85 19.66
CA VAL A 8 -1.82 -10.69 18.24
C VAL A 8 -0.49 -11.38 17.93
N ARG A 9 0.50 -11.23 18.81
CA ARG A 9 1.83 -11.87 18.66
C ARG A 9 1.71 -13.38 18.73
N ASN A 10 0.96 -13.89 19.71
CA ASN A 10 0.77 -15.31 19.96
C ASN A 10 -0.20 -15.99 19.00
N ALA A 11 -0.94 -15.22 18.18
CA ALA A 11 -1.83 -15.79 17.17
C ALA A 11 -1.03 -16.63 16.16
N ARG A 12 -1.25 -17.94 16.16
CA ARG A 12 -0.60 -18.90 15.25
C ARG A 12 -1.48 -19.19 14.04
N ALA A 13 -0.84 -19.56 12.94
CA ALA A 13 -1.58 -20.08 11.80
C ALA A 13 -2.36 -21.34 12.20
N SER A 14 -3.58 -21.47 11.71
CA SER A 14 -4.40 -22.68 11.81
C SER A 14 -4.60 -23.27 10.42
N ALA A 15 -5.14 -24.48 10.32
CA ALA A 15 -5.46 -25.14 9.05
C ALA A 15 -6.41 -24.30 8.18
N ALA A 16 -7.29 -23.50 8.83
CA ALA A 16 -8.22 -22.59 8.16
C ALA A 16 -7.95 -21.12 8.56
N PRO A 17 -8.21 -20.16 7.66
CA PRO A 17 -8.12 -18.75 7.99
C PRO A 17 -9.18 -18.37 9.02
N TYR A 18 -8.76 -17.66 10.07
CA TYR A 18 -9.66 -17.22 11.14
C TYR A 18 -9.50 -15.73 11.44
N LYS A 19 -10.52 -15.16 12.09
CA LYS A 19 -10.61 -13.74 12.39
C LYS A 19 -10.49 -13.52 13.90
N LEU A 20 -9.61 -12.63 14.30
CA LEU A 20 -9.54 -12.11 15.67
C LEU A 20 -10.09 -10.69 15.67
N THR A 21 -11.18 -10.43 16.41
CA THR A 21 -11.85 -9.13 16.45
C THR A 21 -11.30 -8.27 17.59
N ASP A 22 -10.97 -7.00 17.30
CA ASP A 22 -10.58 -5.99 18.30
C ASP A 22 -11.78 -5.11 18.72
N GLY A 23 -12.93 -5.27 18.06
CA GLY A 23 -14.09 -4.37 18.18
C GLY A 23 -14.10 -3.24 17.15
N ASN A 24 -15.16 -2.42 17.11
CA ASN A 24 -15.30 -1.29 16.17
C ASN A 24 -15.05 -1.65 14.69
N GLY A 25 -15.39 -2.87 14.29
CA GLY A 25 -15.26 -3.35 12.92
C GLY A 25 -13.84 -3.74 12.49
N ILE A 26 -12.81 -3.54 13.32
CA ILE A 26 -11.43 -3.96 13.00
C ILE A 26 -11.18 -5.40 13.47
N PHE A 27 -10.55 -6.18 12.59
CA PHE A 27 -10.17 -7.56 12.87
C PHE A 27 -8.83 -7.90 12.23
N LEU A 28 -8.10 -8.81 12.87
CA LEU A 28 -6.93 -9.46 12.33
C LEU A 28 -7.35 -10.73 11.61
N LEU A 29 -7.06 -10.83 10.32
CA LEU A 29 -7.20 -12.05 9.55
C LEU A 29 -5.87 -12.80 9.59
N VAL A 30 -5.87 -13.96 10.25
CA VAL A 30 -4.72 -14.87 10.29
C VAL A 30 -4.94 -15.95 9.24
N LYS A 31 -4.04 -16.01 8.25
CA LYS A 31 -4.07 -17.01 7.19
C LYS A 31 -3.24 -18.25 7.57
N PRO A 32 -3.47 -19.40 6.91
CA PRO A 32 -2.67 -20.61 7.12
C PRO A 32 -1.19 -20.42 6.75
N ASN A 33 -0.86 -19.48 5.88
CA ASN A 33 0.51 -19.10 5.54
C ASN A 33 1.19 -18.23 6.62
N SER A 34 0.66 -18.17 7.84
CA SER A 34 1.10 -17.31 8.96
C SER A 34 1.02 -15.80 8.73
N ALA A 35 0.57 -15.34 7.57
CA ALA A 35 0.40 -13.93 7.30
C ALA A 35 -0.80 -13.36 8.06
N LYS A 36 -0.59 -12.20 8.69
CA LYS A 36 -1.53 -11.53 9.58
C LYS A 36 -1.93 -10.19 8.98
N TYR A 37 -3.20 -10.04 8.63
CA TYR A 37 -3.71 -8.86 7.92
C TYR A 37 -4.68 -8.07 8.79
N TRP A 38 -4.45 -6.77 8.94
CA TRP A 38 -5.39 -5.85 9.56
C TRP A 38 -6.46 -5.46 8.55
N ARG A 39 -7.72 -5.74 8.88
CA ARG A 39 -8.88 -5.40 8.06
C ARG A 39 -9.94 -4.68 8.88
N LEU A 40 -10.63 -3.76 8.23
CA LEU A 40 -11.76 -3.03 8.79
C LEU A 40 -13.00 -3.35 7.96
N SER A 41 -14.03 -3.92 8.59
CA SER A 41 -15.35 -4.02 7.98
C SER A 41 -16.11 -2.73 8.26
N TYR A 42 -16.64 -2.11 7.22
CA TYR A 42 -17.44 -0.89 7.31
C TYR A 42 -18.65 -0.97 6.38
N ARG A 43 -19.59 -0.05 6.56
CA ARG A 43 -20.73 0.14 5.66
C ARG A 43 -20.65 1.54 5.08
N PHE A 44 -20.82 1.63 3.78
CA PHE A 44 -20.86 2.90 3.05
C PHE A 44 -21.96 2.80 2.00
N LEU A 45 -22.89 3.77 1.99
CA LEU A 45 -24.04 3.81 1.09
C LEU A 45 -24.83 2.47 1.06
N GLY A 46 -25.08 1.89 2.24
CA GLY A 46 -25.82 0.63 2.38
C GLY A 46 -25.05 -0.64 2.00
N LYS A 47 -23.83 -0.52 1.45
CA LYS A 47 -23.01 -1.68 1.05
C LYS A 47 -21.96 -1.99 2.12
N GLN A 48 -21.82 -3.27 2.46
CA GLN A 48 -20.73 -3.73 3.32
C GLN A 48 -19.44 -3.82 2.52
N LYS A 49 -18.40 -3.14 2.99
CA LYS A 49 -17.07 -3.13 2.39
C LYS A 49 -16.02 -3.52 3.42
N THR A 50 -14.86 -3.97 2.94
CA THR A 50 -13.71 -4.31 3.78
C THR A 50 -12.48 -3.55 3.32
N LEU A 51 -11.88 -2.76 4.22
CA LEU A 51 -10.67 -1.99 3.98
C LEU A 51 -9.45 -2.75 4.50
N ALA A 52 -8.36 -2.75 3.74
CA ALA A 52 -7.08 -3.29 4.17
C ALA A 52 -6.24 -2.19 4.84
N LEU A 53 -5.99 -2.28 6.14
CA LEU A 53 -5.24 -1.29 6.91
C LEU A 53 -3.73 -1.54 6.85
N GLY A 54 -3.33 -2.82 6.75
CA GLY A 54 -1.94 -3.24 6.60
C GLY A 54 -1.67 -4.69 6.98
N VAL A 55 -0.40 -5.05 7.07
CA VAL A 55 0.09 -6.39 7.43
C VAL A 55 0.92 -6.27 8.71
N TYR A 56 0.74 -7.19 9.65
CA TYR A 56 1.58 -7.30 10.84
C TYR A 56 2.87 -8.08 10.47
N PRO A 57 4.07 -7.70 10.97
CA PRO A 57 4.34 -6.72 12.03
C PRO A 57 4.53 -5.27 11.57
N ALA A 58 4.58 -5.00 10.26
CA ALA A 58 4.79 -3.66 9.73
C ALA A 58 3.75 -2.63 10.23
N VAL A 59 2.51 -3.08 10.45
CA VAL A 59 1.47 -2.31 11.14
C VAL A 59 1.17 -2.95 12.48
N THR A 60 1.48 -2.24 13.56
CA THR A 60 1.17 -2.63 14.94
C THR A 60 -0.32 -2.43 15.25
N LEU A 61 -0.80 -3.00 16.35
CA LEU A 61 -2.18 -2.82 16.81
C LEU A 61 -2.53 -1.33 17.01
N ALA A 62 -1.62 -0.55 17.60
CA ALA A 62 -1.82 0.89 17.81
C ALA A 62 -1.99 1.65 16.49
N THR A 63 -1.11 1.38 15.52
CA THR A 63 -1.20 1.99 14.18
C THR A 63 -2.46 1.54 13.45
N ALA A 64 -2.88 0.29 13.62
CA ALA A 64 -4.12 -0.22 13.04
C ALA A 64 -5.36 0.50 13.62
N ARG A 65 -5.37 0.81 14.92
CA ARG A 65 -6.42 1.60 15.57
C ARG A 65 -6.45 3.05 15.08
N LYS A 66 -5.30 3.71 14.94
CA LYS A 66 -5.22 5.06 14.35
C LYS A 66 -5.83 5.10 12.95
N LYS A 67 -5.39 4.19 12.07
CA LYS A 67 -5.92 4.08 10.70
C LYS A 67 -7.42 3.76 10.64
N ARG A 68 -7.96 3.08 11.65
CA ARG A 68 -9.40 2.85 11.78
C ARG A 68 -10.11 4.17 12.06
N ASP A 69 -9.58 4.97 12.98
CA ASP A 69 -10.18 6.25 13.35
C ASP A 69 -10.16 7.22 12.16
N ASP A 70 -9.03 7.32 11.45
CA ASP A 70 -8.93 8.08 10.20
C ASP A 70 -9.97 7.63 9.15
N ALA A 71 -10.13 6.31 8.97
CA ALA A 71 -11.11 5.76 8.03
C ALA A 71 -12.55 6.04 8.45
N ARG A 72 -12.84 6.10 9.76
CA ARG A 72 -14.17 6.45 10.27
C ARG A 72 -14.48 7.92 10.06
N GLU A 73 -13.50 8.80 10.23
CA GLU A 73 -13.65 10.22 9.93
C GLU A 73 -13.95 10.44 8.44
N GLN A 74 -13.25 9.73 7.55
CA GLN A 74 -13.53 9.77 6.10
C GLN A 74 -14.95 9.29 5.78
N ILE A 75 -15.39 8.18 6.37
CA ILE A 75 -16.76 7.68 6.19
C ILE A 75 -17.80 8.69 6.69
N ALA A 76 -17.55 9.35 7.82
CA ALA A 76 -18.42 10.40 8.36
C ALA A 76 -18.48 11.64 7.46
N ALA A 77 -17.36 11.96 6.80
CA ALA A 77 -17.29 13.01 5.77
C ALA A 77 -17.90 12.57 4.42
N GLY A 78 -18.41 11.35 4.29
CA GLY A 78 -18.99 10.83 3.05
C GLY A 78 -17.96 10.38 2.01
N ILE A 79 -16.69 10.22 2.39
CA ILE A 79 -15.60 9.78 1.53
C ILE A 79 -15.38 8.28 1.71
N ASP A 80 -15.25 7.52 0.61
CA ASP A 80 -14.90 6.10 0.70
C ASP A 80 -13.38 5.92 0.93
N PRO A 81 -12.95 5.43 2.12
CA PRO A 81 -11.54 5.24 2.42
C PRO A 81 -10.85 4.21 1.50
N GLY A 82 -11.63 3.31 0.89
CA GLY A 82 -11.13 2.32 -0.05
C GLY A 82 -10.69 2.92 -1.38
N GLU A 83 -11.35 3.99 -1.83
CA GLU A 83 -11.02 4.69 -3.08
C GLU A 83 -9.86 5.65 -2.88
N ALA A 84 -9.90 6.45 -1.80
CA ALA A 84 -8.81 7.37 -1.45
C ALA A 84 -7.43 6.66 -1.39
N LYS A 85 -7.39 5.43 -0.85
CA LYS A 85 -6.15 4.64 -0.80
C LYS A 85 -5.72 4.09 -2.16
N LYS A 86 -6.66 3.74 -3.03
CA LYS A 86 -6.35 3.27 -4.40
C LYS A 86 -5.82 4.42 -5.25
N ASP A 87 -6.42 5.60 -5.12
CA ASP A 87 -6.04 6.78 -5.87
C ASP A 87 -4.66 7.29 -5.43
N ALA A 88 -4.37 7.31 -4.12
CA ALA A 88 -3.04 7.61 -3.61
C ALA A 88 -1.97 6.64 -4.13
N ARG A 89 -2.28 5.34 -4.20
CA ARG A 89 -1.37 4.34 -4.76
C ARG A 89 -1.14 4.57 -6.25
N ARG A 90 -2.20 4.80 -7.01
CA ARG A 90 -2.11 5.08 -8.46
C ARG A 90 -1.30 6.34 -8.73
N ALA A 91 -1.52 7.40 -7.95
CA ALA A 91 -0.75 8.64 -8.06
C ALA A 91 0.74 8.41 -7.77
N ALA A 92 1.08 7.61 -6.77
CA ALA A 92 2.46 7.25 -6.47
C ALA A 92 3.11 6.41 -7.60
N GLU A 93 2.38 5.47 -8.19
CA GLU A 93 2.84 4.68 -9.33
C GLU A 93 3.10 5.56 -10.56
N ILE A 94 2.21 6.51 -10.86
CA ILE A 94 2.39 7.49 -11.96
C ILE A 94 3.59 8.41 -11.69
N ALA A 95 3.73 8.93 -10.48
CA ALA A 95 4.86 9.78 -10.12
C ALA A 95 6.20 9.04 -10.25
N ALA A 96 6.26 7.78 -9.82
CA ALA A 96 7.44 6.93 -9.99
C ALA A 96 7.76 6.68 -11.47
N ALA A 97 6.75 6.36 -12.29
CA ALA A 97 6.94 6.16 -13.73
C ALA A 97 7.46 7.42 -14.45
N ASN A 98 6.88 8.58 -14.15
CA ASN A 98 7.30 9.87 -14.71
C ASN A 98 8.73 10.25 -14.28
N SER A 99 9.13 9.92 -13.05
CA SER A 99 10.49 10.18 -12.56
C SER A 99 11.55 9.31 -13.27
N PHE A 100 11.21 8.06 -13.62
CA PHE A 100 12.12 7.19 -14.36
C PHE A 100 12.28 7.62 -15.82
N GLU A 101 11.18 7.99 -16.48
CA GLU A 101 11.21 8.51 -17.85
C GLU A 101 12.01 9.82 -17.95
N ALA A 102 11.86 10.73 -16.97
CA ALA A 102 12.60 11.99 -16.93
C ALA A 102 14.12 11.75 -16.84
N VAL A 103 14.55 10.85 -15.94
CA VAL A 103 15.98 10.49 -15.79
C VAL A 103 16.52 9.77 -17.04
N ALA A 104 15.71 8.91 -17.68
CA ALA A 104 16.12 8.20 -18.89
C ALA A 104 16.32 9.14 -20.09
N ARG A 105 15.51 10.21 -20.20
CA ARG A 105 15.68 11.24 -21.24
C ARG A 105 16.88 12.15 -20.99
N GLU A 106 17.18 12.44 -19.73
CA GLU A 106 18.33 13.27 -19.34
C GLU A 106 19.67 12.53 -19.49
N ARG A 107 19.69 11.20 -19.33
CA ARG A 107 20.92 10.38 -19.34
C ARG A 107 21.38 9.84 -20.70
N LEU A 108 20.77 10.22 -21.82
CA LEU A 108 21.38 10.00 -23.13
C LEU A 108 22.46 11.07 -23.34
N PRO A 109 23.77 10.76 -23.21
CA PRO A 109 24.78 11.70 -23.64
C PRO A 109 24.52 11.95 -25.13
N ARG A 110 24.29 13.23 -25.46
CA ARG A 110 24.33 13.78 -26.81
C ARG A 110 25.76 13.66 -27.32
N ALA A 111 26.21 12.44 -27.57
CA ALA A 111 27.55 12.09 -28.00
C ALA A 111 27.46 11.24 -29.28
N LEU A 112 26.73 11.76 -30.28
CA LEU A 112 26.90 11.33 -31.68
C LEU A 112 26.99 12.53 -32.64
N SER A 113 27.27 13.74 -32.14
CA SER A 113 27.49 14.91 -32.99
C SER A 113 28.81 15.61 -32.65
N CYS A 114 29.95 15.01 -33.03
CA CYS A 114 31.15 15.76 -33.39
C CYS A 114 32.06 14.94 -34.33
N ARG A 115 31.96 15.31 -35.63
CA ARG A 115 32.91 15.33 -36.76
C ARG A 115 34.42 15.32 -36.41
N PRO A 116 35.39 15.08 -37.35
CA PRO A 116 35.39 15.55 -38.74
C PRO A 116 36.01 14.63 -39.83
N SER A 117 35.83 15.09 -41.07
CA SER A 117 36.43 14.68 -42.34
C SER A 117 37.93 14.40 -42.28
N LEU A 118 38.36 13.25 -42.82
CA LEU A 118 39.76 13.02 -43.19
C LEU A 118 39.84 12.92 -44.72
N GLN A 119 40.46 13.93 -45.34
CA GLN A 119 40.86 13.93 -46.73
C GLN A 119 42.37 14.20 -46.80
N ALA A 120 43.03 13.51 -47.74
CA ALA A 120 44.41 13.64 -48.22
C ALA A 120 45.52 12.96 -47.38
N ALA A 121 46.18 11.92 -47.93
CA ALA A 121 47.48 12.04 -48.62
C ALA A 121 48.15 10.64 -48.84
N ASP A 122 48.95 10.57 -49.89
CA ASP A 122 50.01 9.58 -50.24
C ASP A 122 49.64 8.21 -50.85
N SER A 123 49.66 8.13 -52.19
CA SER A 123 50.79 7.56 -52.98
C SER A 123 50.51 7.62 -54.48
#